data_AF-A0A644V4N3-F1
#
_entry.id   AF-A0A644V4N3-F1
#
_cell.length_a   1.000
_cell.length_b   1.000
_cell.length_c   1.000
_cell.angle_alpha   90.00
_cell.angle_beta   90.00
_cell.angle_gamma   90.00
#
_symmetry.space_group_name_H-M   'P 1'
#
loop_
_entity.id
_entity.type
_entity.pdbx_description
1 polymer ?
#
loop_
_entity_poly.entity_id
_entity_poly.type
_entity_poly.pdbx_seq_one_letter_code
_entity_poly.pdbx_strand_id
1 'polypeptide(L)'
;MGKILLFLAGFFYFMGTVQAMMPITAETVQAAQQYGVSQKNVSTEELLTRWTVADRKQTNKFGSRERIVVYTPYVVAAVDAQSKTVNGQKVNVDSGLTLAKEYNDILALGVIIDSSFQVEPKYLKAYITQGRQFLMPYNVTLDKAVMRDLKVNRRTLMASDKFQPSMQEKTDLYKDKLELDKKTQEVLQDGSSANSPSDQVIIKIWNMQYFIYFDLAKLDLTKSMILTISDQAGGVREFEINLGTMN
;
A
#
# COMPACT_ATOMS: atom_id res chain seq x y z
N MET A 1 -20.79 55.47 -19.43
CA MET A 1 -19.48 54.87 -19.79
C MET A 1 -18.55 55.18 -18.64
N GLY A 2 -18.20 54.30 -17.70
CA GLY A 2 -17.90 52.89 -17.83
C GLY A 2 -16.38 52.72 -17.69
N LYS A 3 -15.90 52.39 -16.48
CA LYS A 3 -14.85 51.40 -16.21
C LYS A 3 -14.54 51.33 -14.71
N ILE A 4 -15.06 50.26 -14.12
CA ILE A 4 -14.67 49.62 -12.87
C ILE A 4 -13.23 49.13 -13.02
N LEU A 5 -12.35 49.41 -12.04
CA LEU A 5 -11.13 48.64 -11.85
C LEU A 5 -11.26 47.85 -10.55
N LEU A 6 -11.53 46.55 -10.72
CA LEU A 6 -11.66 45.56 -9.67
C LEU A 6 -10.24 45.02 -9.39
N PHE A 7 -9.70 45.29 -8.20
CA PHE A 7 -8.45 44.66 -7.74
C PHE A 7 -8.76 43.19 -7.42
N LEU A 8 -8.43 42.29 -8.34
CA LEU A 8 -8.36 40.86 -8.06
C LEU A 8 -7.11 40.58 -7.21
N ALA A 9 -7.31 40.42 -5.90
CA ALA A 9 -6.33 39.81 -5.03
C ALA A 9 -6.23 38.32 -5.41
N GLY A 10 -5.20 37.97 -6.19
CA GLY A 10 -4.85 36.59 -6.48
C GLY A 10 -4.40 35.91 -5.20
N PHE A 11 -5.30 35.11 -4.61
CA PHE A 11 -4.96 34.14 -3.57
C PHE A 11 -4.15 33.03 -4.24
N PHE A 12 -2.84 33.25 -4.40
CA PHE A 12 -1.89 32.22 -4.77
C PHE A 12 -1.87 31.20 -3.61
N TYR A 13 -2.70 30.17 -3.71
CA TYR A 13 -2.45 28.91 -3.00
C TYR A 13 -1.12 28.39 -3.56
N PHE A 14 -0.02 28.73 -2.90
CA PHE A 14 1.18 27.93 -2.97
C PHE A 14 0.76 26.53 -2.50
N MET A 15 0.54 25.62 -3.45
CA MET A 15 0.64 24.20 -3.14
C MET A 15 2.12 23.96 -2.82
N GLY A 16 2.48 24.21 -1.56
CA GLY A 16 3.79 23.87 -1.05
C GLY A 16 4.00 22.38 -1.30
N THR A 17 5.09 22.05 -1.97
CA THR A 17 5.60 20.69 -2.04
C THR A 17 5.87 20.26 -0.61
N VAL A 18 4.96 19.50 -0.02
CA VAL A 18 5.19 18.89 1.27
C VAL A 18 6.25 17.83 1.01
N GLN A 19 7.50 18.11 1.39
CA GLN A 19 8.55 17.10 1.31
C GLN A 19 8.11 15.95 2.22
N ALA A 20 8.02 14.73 1.68
CA ALA A 20 7.48 13.59 2.42
C ALA A 20 8.20 13.36 3.77
N MET A 21 9.44 13.82 3.91
CA MET A 21 10.25 13.74 5.13
C MET A 21 10.67 15.14 5.66
N MET A 22 9.70 16.01 5.98
CA MET A 22 10.00 17.28 6.65
C MET A 22 10.49 17.06 8.10
N PRO A 23 11.31 17.98 8.65
CA PRO A 23 11.63 17.98 10.08
C PRO A 23 10.36 17.99 10.93
N ILE A 24 10.40 17.23 12.03
CA ILE A 24 9.27 17.15 12.98
C ILE A 24 9.33 18.38 13.88
N THR A 25 8.46 19.35 13.61
CA THR A 25 8.32 20.63 14.32
C THR A 25 6.85 20.89 14.63
N ALA A 26 6.56 21.81 15.54
CA ALA A 26 5.18 22.16 15.87
C ALA A 26 4.45 22.69 14.62
N GLU A 27 5.16 23.48 13.79
CA GLU A 27 4.64 24.07 12.56
C GLU A 27 4.32 23.00 11.51
N THR A 28 5.23 22.05 11.27
CA THR A 28 5.01 20.99 10.28
C THR A 28 3.91 20.03 10.70
N VAL A 29 3.82 19.70 11.99
CA VAL A 29 2.71 18.91 12.53
C VAL A 29 1.39 19.68 12.45
N GLN A 30 1.38 20.97 12.79
CA GLN A 30 0.16 21.78 12.68
C GLN A 30 -0.33 21.86 11.23
N ALA A 31 0.57 22.00 10.26
CA ALA A 31 0.23 21.97 8.83
C ALA A 31 -0.37 20.62 8.42
N ALA A 32 0.24 19.50 8.84
CA ALA A 32 -0.30 18.16 8.61
C ALA A 32 -1.70 17.99 9.20
N GLN A 33 -1.90 18.47 10.42
CA GLN A 33 -3.19 18.43 11.11
C GLN A 33 -4.24 19.27 10.40
N GLN A 34 -3.90 20.48 9.95
CA GLN A 34 -4.80 21.33 9.15
C GLN A 34 -5.19 20.65 7.84
N TYR A 35 -4.23 20.03 7.15
CA TYR A 35 -4.51 19.23 5.97
C TYR A 35 -5.46 18.08 6.31
N GLY A 36 -5.19 17.28 7.35
CA GLY A 36 -6.06 16.21 7.82
C GLY A 36 -7.50 16.65 8.13
N VAL A 37 -7.66 17.76 8.86
CA VAL A 37 -8.97 18.37 9.16
C VAL A 37 -9.70 18.78 7.88
N SER A 38 -8.98 19.35 6.90
CA SER A 38 -9.58 19.74 5.61
C SER A 38 -10.14 18.54 4.82
N GLN A 39 -9.61 17.34 5.05
CA GLN A 39 -10.00 16.10 4.39
C GLN A 39 -11.07 15.31 5.16
N LYS A 40 -11.78 15.91 6.14
CA LYS A 40 -12.77 15.20 6.97
C LYS A 40 -13.91 14.49 6.21
N ASN A 41 -14.22 14.95 4.99
CA ASN A 41 -15.29 14.37 4.16
C ASN A 41 -14.76 13.37 3.12
N VAL A 42 -13.44 13.16 3.09
CA VAL A 42 -12.75 12.27 2.15
C VAL A 42 -12.45 10.96 2.87
N SER A 43 -12.52 9.83 2.16
CA SER A 43 -12.16 8.54 2.75
C SER A 43 -10.66 8.49 3.09
N THR A 44 -10.27 7.70 4.10
CA THR A 44 -8.84 7.55 4.43
C THR A 44 -8.05 6.95 3.27
N GLU A 45 -8.63 6.03 2.49
CA GLU A 45 -7.98 5.49 1.28
C GLU A 45 -7.71 6.59 0.25
N GLU A 46 -8.68 7.47 0.01
CA GLU A 46 -8.52 8.59 -0.93
C GLU A 46 -7.51 9.62 -0.43
N LEU A 47 -7.48 9.93 0.88
CA LEU A 47 -6.45 10.78 1.48
C LEU A 47 -5.04 10.22 1.24
N LEU A 48 -4.87 8.91 1.38
CA LEU A 48 -3.56 8.24 1.27
C LEU A 48 -3.06 8.06 -0.17
N THR A 49 -3.87 8.36 -1.19
CA THR A 49 -3.52 8.14 -2.60
C THR A 49 -2.21 8.79 -3.02
N ARG A 50 -1.88 9.97 -2.48
CA ARG A 50 -0.64 10.70 -2.80
C ARG A 50 0.63 10.06 -2.25
N TRP A 51 0.49 9.21 -1.24
CA TRP A 51 1.58 8.41 -0.66
C TRP A 51 1.47 6.93 -1.02
N THR A 52 0.63 6.62 -2.02
CA THR A 52 0.39 5.26 -2.49
C THR A 52 1.16 5.00 -3.77
N VAL A 53 1.88 3.88 -3.82
CA VAL A 53 2.58 3.39 -5.02
C VAL A 53 2.00 2.05 -5.41
N ALA A 54 1.62 1.89 -6.68
CA ALA A 54 1.13 0.62 -7.22
C ALA A 54 2.29 -0.32 -7.59
N ASP A 55 2.03 -1.63 -7.62
CA ASP A 55 2.99 -2.59 -8.19
C ASP A 55 3.25 -2.25 -9.66
N ARG A 56 4.53 -2.13 -10.01
CA ARG A 56 4.96 -1.77 -11.37
C ARG A 56 4.97 -2.96 -12.31
N LYS A 57 5.14 -4.17 -11.78
CA LYS A 57 5.23 -5.40 -12.58
C LYS A 57 3.86 -5.97 -12.88
N GLN A 58 2.93 -5.89 -11.92
CA GLN A 58 1.57 -6.43 -12.01
C GLN A 58 1.56 -7.90 -12.47
N THR A 59 2.56 -8.67 -12.03
CA THR A 59 2.76 -10.06 -12.45
C THR A 59 1.90 -11.03 -11.64
N ASN A 60 1.38 -10.60 -10.50
CA ASN A 60 0.51 -11.46 -9.69
C ASN A 60 -0.86 -11.59 -10.35
N LYS A 61 -1.22 -12.80 -10.80
CA LYS A 61 -2.55 -13.10 -11.36
C LYS A 61 -3.72 -12.90 -10.39
N PHE A 62 -3.45 -12.85 -9.09
CA PHE A 62 -4.44 -12.51 -8.06
C PHE A 62 -4.42 -11.01 -7.71
N GLY A 63 -3.37 -10.30 -8.12
CA GLY A 63 -3.13 -8.90 -7.83
C GLY A 63 -4.07 -8.02 -8.62
N SER A 64 -5.01 -7.37 -7.94
CA SER A 64 -5.86 -6.36 -8.58
C SER A 64 -5.69 -4.96 -7.99
N ARG A 65 -5.15 -4.88 -6.78
CA ARG A 65 -4.95 -3.61 -6.03
C ARG A 65 -3.69 -3.67 -5.17
N GLU A 66 -2.65 -4.34 -5.67
CA GLU A 66 -1.37 -4.43 -4.96
C GLU A 66 -0.69 -3.07 -4.98
N ARG A 67 -0.36 -2.60 -3.78
CA ARG A 67 0.14 -1.25 -3.56
C ARG A 67 0.83 -1.15 -2.22
N ILE A 68 1.65 -0.14 -2.08
CA ILE A 68 2.21 0.27 -0.80
C ILE A 68 1.74 1.68 -0.47
N VAL A 69 1.59 1.95 0.82
CA VAL A 69 1.37 3.28 1.38
C VAL A 69 2.61 3.64 2.19
N VAL A 70 3.21 4.79 1.92
CA VAL A 70 4.35 5.30 2.67
C VAL A 70 3.85 6.15 3.83
N TYR A 71 4.09 5.69 5.06
CA TYR A 71 3.73 6.42 6.27
C TYR A 71 4.88 7.28 6.73
N THR A 72 4.74 8.59 6.53
CA THR A 72 5.68 9.59 7.02
C THR A 72 5.14 10.30 8.24
N PRO A 73 5.97 11.02 9.02
CA PRO A 73 5.50 11.83 10.15
C PRO A 73 4.35 12.80 9.78
N TYR A 74 4.38 13.35 8.56
CA TYR A 74 3.31 14.21 8.06
C TYR A 74 2.01 13.42 7.82
N VAL A 75 2.10 12.28 7.13
CA VAL A 75 0.93 11.44 6.82
C VAL A 75 0.23 10.97 8.08
N VAL A 76 0.98 10.48 9.07
CA VAL A 76 0.39 9.94 10.30
C VAL A 76 -0.31 11.03 11.11
N ALA A 77 0.27 12.23 11.18
CA ALA A 77 -0.36 13.38 11.83
C ALA A 77 -1.62 13.85 11.09
N ALA A 78 -1.61 13.82 9.76
CA ALA A 78 -2.78 14.17 8.94
C ALA A 78 -3.92 13.15 9.10
N VAL A 79 -3.62 11.85 9.03
CA VAL A 79 -4.62 10.77 9.20
C VAL A 79 -5.21 10.79 10.62
N ASP A 80 -4.39 10.98 11.65
CA ASP A 80 -4.87 11.11 13.03
C ASP A 80 -5.80 12.31 13.20
N ALA A 81 -5.43 13.49 12.67
CA ALA A 81 -6.26 14.68 12.72
C ALA A 81 -7.59 14.52 11.96
N GLN A 82 -7.56 13.89 10.78
CA GLN A 82 -8.77 13.54 10.02
C GLN A 82 -9.69 12.67 10.87
N SER A 83 -9.17 11.58 11.43
CA SER A 83 -9.93 10.62 12.25
C SER A 83 -10.51 11.28 13.50
N LYS A 84 -9.72 12.06 14.24
CA LYS A 84 -10.19 12.84 15.40
C LYS A 84 -11.32 13.78 15.01
N THR A 85 -11.18 14.51 13.91
CA THR A 85 -12.20 15.45 13.42
C THR A 85 -13.50 14.74 13.06
N VAL A 86 -13.44 13.61 12.35
CA VAL A 86 -14.60 12.79 12.00
C VAL A 86 -15.31 12.27 13.25
N ASN A 87 -14.54 11.93 14.28
CA ASN A 87 -15.05 11.42 15.57
C ASN A 87 -15.44 12.54 16.56
N GLY A 88 -15.43 13.82 16.16
CA GLY A 88 -15.77 14.95 17.03
C GLY A 88 -14.74 15.22 18.15
N GLN A 89 -13.55 14.64 18.05
CA GLN A 89 -12.46 14.81 19.01
C GLN A 89 -11.62 16.05 18.68
N LYS A 90 -11.05 16.67 19.72
CA LYS A 90 -10.19 17.84 19.56
C LYS A 90 -8.81 17.43 19.03
N VAL A 91 -8.35 18.10 17.98
CA VAL A 91 -6.99 17.97 17.46
C VAL A 91 -6.03 18.80 18.32
N ASN A 92 -4.90 18.20 18.73
CA ASN A 92 -3.89 18.81 19.58
C ASN A 92 -2.49 18.61 18.97
N VAL A 93 -1.72 19.69 18.82
CA VAL A 93 -0.38 19.68 18.23
C VAL A 93 0.60 18.82 19.02
N ASP A 94 0.59 18.86 20.36
CA ASP A 94 1.49 18.05 21.21
C ASP A 94 1.25 16.54 21.03
N SER A 95 -0.03 16.14 20.91
CA SER A 95 -0.38 14.75 20.60
C SER A 95 0.09 14.34 19.21
N GLY A 96 -0.02 15.25 18.23
CA GLY A 96 0.47 15.03 16.87
C GLY A 96 1.99 14.93 16.82
N LEU A 97 2.72 15.75 17.59
CA LEU A 97 4.16 15.70 17.72
C LEU A 97 4.63 14.36 18.31
N THR A 98 3.94 13.88 19.33
CA THR A 98 4.26 12.58 19.95
C THR A 98 4.09 11.46 18.94
N LEU A 99 2.96 11.42 18.22
CA LEU A 99 2.71 10.41 17.19
C LEU A 99 3.71 10.50 16.02
N ALA A 100 3.97 11.71 15.52
CA ALA A 100 4.89 11.94 14.40
C ALA A 100 6.32 11.46 14.72
N LYS A 101 6.77 11.61 15.97
CA LYS A 101 8.10 11.15 16.42
C LYS A 101 8.28 9.64 16.40
N GLU A 102 7.22 8.85 16.50
CA GLU A 102 7.31 7.40 16.35
C GLU A 102 7.74 6.99 14.94
N TYR A 103 7.51 7.88 13.96
CA TYR A 103 7.91 7.73 12.57
C TYR A 103 9.21 8.47 12.24
N ASN A 104 9.92 8.98 13.26
CA ASN A 104 11.23 9.58 13.07
C ASN A 104 12.26 8.47 12.78
N ASP A 105 13.15 8.72 11.81
CA ASP A 105 14.23 7.80 11.42
C ASP A 105 13.80 6.41 10.93
N ILE A 106 12.51 6.20 10.69
CA ILE A 106 11.97 4.95 10.14
C ILE A 106 11.28 5.20 8.80
N LEU A 107 11.44 4.25 7.88
CA LEU A 107 10.58 4.14 6.70
C LEU A 107 9.53 3.06 6.99
N ALA A 108 8.30 3.50 7.29
CA ALA A 108 7.17 2.62 7.53
C ALA A 108 6.31 2.47 6.27
N LEU A 109 6.13 1.23 5.83
CA LEU A 109 5.38 0.90 4.61
C LEU A 109 4.19 0.01 4.96
N GLY A 110 2.98 0.48 4.65
CA GLY A 110 1.79 -0.36 4.62
C GLY A 110 1.73 -1.06 3.27
N VAL A 111 1.98 -2.36 3.24
CA VAL A 111 2.00 -3.17 2.02
C VAL A 111 0.70 -3.93 1.89
N ILE A 112 -0.04 -3.69 0.82
CA ILE A 112 -1.26 -4.42 0.48
C ILE A 112 -0.94 -5.34 -0.69
N ILE A 113 -1.02 -6.65 -0.45
CA ILE A 113 -0.82 -7.68 -1.47
C ILE A 113 -1.98 -8.68 -1.50
N ASP A 114 -2.19 -9.29 -2.65
CA ASP A 114 -3.22 -10.29 -2.87
C ASP A 114 -2.57 -11.69 -3.02
N SER A 115 -3.21 -12.72 -2.47
CA SER A 115 -2.69 -14.10 -2.51
C SER A 115 -3.82 -15.13 -2.53
N SER A 116 -3.52 -16.32 -3.05
CA SER A 116 -4.43 -17.49 -2.99
C SER A 116 -4.58 -18.07 -1.58
N PHE A 117 -3.67 -17.78 -0.67
CA PHE A 117 -3.70 -18.22 0.72
C PHE A 117 -3.11 -17.15 1.64
N GLN A 118 -3.38 -17.21 2.94
CA GLN A 118 -2.83 -16.27 3.89
C GLN A 118 -1.32 -16.53 4.08
N VAL A 119 -0.49 -15.52 3.78
CA VAL A 119 0.97 -15.60 3.90
C VAL A 119 1.40 -15.06 5.27
N GLU A 120 2.04 -15.88 6.10
CA GLU A 120 2.60 -15.39 7.36
C GLU A 120 3.83 -14.49 7.12
N PRO A 121 4.09 -13.48 7.97
CA PRO A 121 5.22 -12.56 7.80
C PRO A 121 6.58 -13.21 7.55
N LYS A 122 6.89 -14.33 8.23
CA LYS A 122 8.17 -15.04 8.06
C LYS A 122 8.40 -15.62 6.65
N TYR A 123 7.34 -15.79 5.86
CA TYR A 123 7.41 -16.28 4.49
C TYR A 123 7.36 -15.15 3.45
N LEU A 124 7.18 -13.90 3.89
CA LEU A 124 7.22 -12.73 3.02
C LEU A 124 8.66 -12.22 2.92
N LYS A 125 9.29 -12.39 1.75
CA LYS A 125 10.62 -11.82 1.51
C LYS A 125 10.45 -10.39 1.03
N ALA A 126 10.93 -9.43 1.81
CA ALA A 126 10.91 -8.01 1.46
C ALA A 126 12.30 -7.40 1.59
N TYR A 127 12.66 -6.52 0.67
CA TYR A 127 13.91 -5.75 0.73
C TYR A 127 13.82 -4.50 -0.14
N ILE A 128 14.63 -3.50 0.18
CA ILE A 128 14.82 -2.30 -0.65
C ILE A 128 16.13 -2.40 -1.41
N THR A 129 16.11 -2.03 -2.68
CA THR A 129 17.32 -1.77 -3.47
C THR A 129 17.43 -0.29 -3.82
N GLN A 130 18.63 0.26 -3.67
CA GLN A 130 18.96 1.63 -4.04
C GLN A 130 20.38 1.68 -4.63
N GLY A 131 20.48 1.75 -5.96
CA GLY A 131 21.75 1.59 -6.66
C GLY A 131 22.39 0.24 -6.37
N ARG A 132 23.52 0.23 -5.64
CA ARG A 132 24.22 -1.00 -5.23
C ARG A 132 23.87 -1.46 -3.80
N GLN A 133 23.09 -0.67 -3.07
CA GLN A 133 22.70 -0.99 -1.70
C GLN A 133 21.48 -1.91 -1.70
N PHE A 134 21.51 -2.84 -0.76
CA PHE A 134 20.43 -3.77 -0.48
C PHE A 134 20.13 -3.68 1.01
N LEU A 135 18.88 -3.38 1.35
CA LEU A 135 18.45 -3.18 2.72
C LEU A 135 17.32 -4.15 3.08
N MET A 136 17.55 -4.95 4.11
CA MET A 136 16.51 -5.80 4.70
C MET A 136 15.69 -4.99 5.71
N PRO A 137 14.38 -5.27 5.85
CA PRO A 137 13.58 -4.69 6.93
C PRO A 137 14.05 -5.24 8.27
N TYR A 138 13.92 -4.43 9.32
CA TYR A 138 14.16 -4.91 10.68
C TYR A 138 12.90 -5.48 11.33
N ASN A 139 11.72 -5.18 10.77
CA ASN A 139 10.45 -5.71 11.24
C ASN A 139 9.43 -5.84 10.09
N VAL A 140 8.67 -6.94 10.12
CA VAL A 140 7.53 -7.23 9.23
C VAL A 140 6.39 -7.76 10.09
N THR A 141 5.24 -7.12 10.08
CA THR A 141 4.02 -7.58 10.76
C THR A 141 2.87 -7.74 9.78
N LEU A 142 2.00 -8.72 10.03
CA LEU A 142 0.71 -8.83 9.36
C LEU A 142 -0.31 -8.09 10.23
N ASP A 143 -0.89 -7.02 9.71
CA ASP A 143 -1.87 -6.20 10.41
C ASP A 143 -3.29 -6.71 10.17
N LYS A 144 -3.61 -6.99 8.90
CA LYS A 144 -4.95 -7.39 8.49
C LYS A 144 -4.90 -8.41 7.37
N ALA A 145 -5.76 -9.41 7.44
CA ALA A 145 -5.97 -10.37 6.35
C ALA A 145 -7.48 -10.60 6.20
N VAL A 146 -8.02 -10.34 5.01
CA VAL A 146 -9.45 -10.48 4.72
C VAL A 146 -9.62 -11.23 3.42
N MET A 147 -10.50 -12.24 3.43
CA MET A 147 -10.92 -12.89 2.19
C MET A 147 -11.87 -11.99 1.41
N ARG A 148 -11.65 -11.90 0.10
CA ARG A 148 -12.53 -11.19 -0.84
C ARG A 148 -12.72 -11.98 -2.12
N ASP A 149 -13.82 -11.67 -2.79
CA ASP A 149 -14.10 -12.20 -4.11
C ASP A 149 -13.32 -11.39 -5.17
N LEU A 150 -12.63 -12.09 -6.06
CA LEU A 150 -11.93 -11.53 -7.22
C LEU A 150 -12.60 -12.03 -8.49
N LYS A 151 -13.05 -11.10 -9.33
CA LYS A 151 -13.48 -11.37 -10.70
C LYS A 151 -12.25 -11.38 -11.59
N VAL A 152 -11.93 -12.52 -12.17
CA VAL A 152 -10.73 -12.73 -12.99
C VAL A 152 -11.08 -13.46 -14.27
N ASN A 153 -10.38 -13.13 -15.36
CA ASN A 153 -10.55 -13.86 -16.62
C ASN A 153 -9.98 -15.28 -16.47
N ARG A 154 -10.75 -16.29 -16.90
CA ARG A 154 -10.36 -17.69 -16.89
C ARG A 154 -9.01 -17.93 -17.57
N ARG A 155 -8.71 -17.22 -18.67
CA ARG A 155 -7.42 -17.29 -19.37
C ARG A 155 -6.24 -16.82 -18.51
N THR A 156 -6.44 -15.80 -17.68
CA THR A 156 -5.42 -15.28 -16.76
C THR A 156 -5.10 -16.27 -15.64
N LEU A 157 -6.09 -17.05 -15.17
CA LEU A 157 -5.85 -18.11 -14.19
C LEU A 157 -5.07 -19.30 -14.78
N MET A 158 -5.30 -19.60 -16.06
CA MET A 158 -4.71 -20.71 -16.81
C MET A 158 -3.30 -20.42 -17.34
N ALA A 159 -2.86 -19.17 -17.31
CA ALA A 159 -1.47 -18.84 -17.60
C ALA A 159 -0.59 -19.50 -16.52
N SER A 160 0.13 -20.55 -16.91
CA SER A 160 0.95 -21.34 -16.02
C SER A 160 2.25 -20.59 -15.70
N ASP A 161 2.42 -20.13 -14.47
CA ASP A 161 3.74 -19.85 -13.95
C ASP A 161 4.31 -21.13 -13.34
N LYS A 162 5.51 -21.51 -13.79
CA LYS A 162 6.29 -22.63 -13.23
C LYS A 162 6.75 -22.26 -11.82
N PHE A 163 5.85 -22.28 -10.85
CA PHE A 163 6.20 -22.12 -9.44
C PHE A 163 6.62 -23.49 -8.86
N GLN A 164 7.91 -23.67 -8.56
CA GLN A 164 8.46 -24.86 -7.88
C GLN A 164 8.93 -24.48 -6.46
N PRO A 165 8.11 -24.68 -5.42
CA PRO A 165 8.49 -24.43 -4.03
C PRO A 165 9.30 -25.58 -3.44
N SER A 166 10.19 -25.26 -2.50
CA SER A 166 11.02 -26.22 -1.78
C SER A 166 10.18 -27.10 -0.82
N MET A 167 10.66 -28.30 -0.50
CA MET A 167 9.93 -29.28 0.33
C MET A 167 9.69 -28.85 1.78
N GLN A 168 10.48 -27.92 2.30
CA GLN A 168 10.45 -27.52 3.71
C GLN A 168 9.40 -26.44 4.01
N GLU A 169 8.99 -25.68 3.01
CA GLU A 169 7.95 -24.64 3.13
C GLU A 169 6.53 -25.20 2.84
N LYS A 170 6.42 -26.49 2.50
CA LYS A 170 5.19 -27.14 2.01
C LYS A 170 4.22 -27.61 3.08
N THR A 171 4.64 -27.80 4.34
CA THR A 171 3.87 -28.67 5.25
C THR A 171 2.76 -27.93 6.00
N ASP A 172 2.90 -26.63 6.28
CA ASP A 172 1.92 -25.85 7.05
C ASP A 172 1.10 -24.86 6.21
N LEU A 173 1.66 -24.40 5.08
CA LEU A 173 1.08 -23.34 4.21
C LEU A 173 0.02 -23.85 3.20
N TYR A 174 -0.15 -25.17 3.08
CA TYR A 174 -0.68 -25.80 1.86
C TYR A 174 -2.13 -26.24 1.86
N LYS A 175 -2.82 -26.30 3.01
CA LYS A 175 -4.20 -26.82 3.04
C LYS A 175 -5.16 -25.87 2.33
N ASP A 176 -5.10 -24.58 2.65
CA ASP A 176 -5.96 -23.55 2.06
C ASP A 176 -5.61 -23.28 0.59
N LYS A 177 -4.31 -23.31 0.25
CA LYS A 177 -3.85 -23.23 -1.15
C LYS A 177 -4.41 -24.38 -1.98
N LEU A 178 -4.30 -25.62 -1.47
CA LEU A 178 -4.79 -26.80 -2.17
C LEU A 178 -6.31 -26.79 -2.31
N GLU A 179 -7.05 -26.30 -1.32
CA GLU A 179 -8.51 -26.12 -1.43
C GLU A 179 -8.91 -25.04 -2.42
N LEU A 180 -8.20 -23.91 -2.47
CA LEU A 180 -8.48 -22.89 -3.49
C LEU A 180 -8.08 -23.38 -4.88
N ASP A 181 -6.95 -24.07 -5.01
CA ASP A 181 -6.53 -24.69 -6.27
C ASP A 181 -7.56 -25.74 -6.71
N LYS A 182 -8.08 -26.56 -5.79
CA LYS A 182 -9.17 -27.52 -6.06
C LYS A 182 -10.47 -26.83 -6.49
N LYS A 183 -10.94 -25.80 -5.76
CA LYS A 183 -12.12 -25.02 -6.14
C LYS A 183 -11.93 -24.32 -7.48
N THR A 184 -10.72 -23.82 -7.74
CA THR A 184 -10.36 -23.26 -9.05
C THR A 184 -10.49 -24.34 -10.11
N GLN A 185 -9.94 -25.54 -9.91
CA GLN A 185 -10.07 -26.66 -10.85
C GLN A 185 -11.52 -27.13 -11.03
N GLU A 186 -12.35 -27.17 -9.98
CA GLU A 186 -13.78 -27.53 -10.05
C GLU A 186 -14.56 -26.51 -10.89
N VAL A 187 -14.37 -25.21 -10.66
CA VAL A 187 -14.96 -24.13 -11.48
C VAL A 187 -14.51 -24.23 -12.95
N LEU A 188 -13.33 -24.78 -13.20
CA LEU A 188 -12.80 -25.00 -14.55
C LEU A 188 -13.37 -26.25 -15.24
N GLN A 189 -13.78 -27.26 -14.48
CA GLN A 189 -14.34 -28.52 -15.01
C GLN A 189 -15.86 -28.44 -15.27
N ASP A 190 -16.60 -27.63 -14.52
CA ASP A 190 -18.06 -27.46 -14.68
C ASP A 190 -18.46 -26.65 -15.95
N GLY A 191 -17.49 -26.30 -16.78
CA GLY A 191 -17.65 -25.55 -18.04
C GLY A 191 -18.04 -26.39 -19.26
N SER A 192 -18.62 -27.57 -19.09
CA SER A 192 -19.20 -28.37 -20.18
C SER A 192 -20.65 -27.96 -20.46
N SER A 193 -20.86 -26.69 -20.81
CA SER A 193 -22.03 -26.31 -21.61
C SER A 193 -21.73 -25.05 -22.39
N ALA A 194 -21.70 -25.22 -23.71
CA ALA A 194 -21.54 -24.15 -24.68
C ALA A 194 -22.74 -23.18 -24.60
N ASN A 195 -22.43 -21.89 -24.70
CA ASN A 195 -23.33 -20.75 -24.96
C ASN A 195 -23.82 -19.91 -23.76
N SER A 196 -22.92 -19.18 -23.09
CA SER A 196 -23.08 -17.71 -22.92
C SER A 196 -21.83 -17.02 -22.35
N PRO A 197 -21.54 -15.75 -22.71
CA PRO A 197 -20.24 -15.13 -22.57
C PRO A 197 -20.11 -14.40 -21.24
N SER A 198 -19.42 -15.01 -20.29
CA SER A 198 -18.50 -14.25 -19.46
C SER A 198 -17.28 -15.12 -19.18
N ASP A 199 -16.17 -14.82 -19.84
CA ASP A 199 -14.83 -15.38 -19.54
C ASP A 199 -14.37 -15.09 -18.10
N GLN A 200 -15.20 -14.46 -17.26
CA GLN A 200 -14.90 -14.08 -15.90
C GLN A 200 -15.40 -15.15 -14.92
N VAL A 201 -14.51 -15.56 -14.02
CA VAL A 201 -14.83 -16.43 -12.88
C VAL A 201 -14.59 -15.67 -11.58
N ILE A 202 -15.35 -16.01 -10.54
CA ILE A 202 -15.17 -15.46 -9.20
C ILE A 202 -14.38 -16.47 -8.38
N ILE A 203 -13.23 -16.04 -7.85
CA ILE A 203 -12.43 -16.83 -6.91
C ILE A 203 -12.29 -16.08 -5.60
N LYS A 204 -12.12 -16.81 -4.50
CA LYS A 204 -11.78 -16.22 -3.19
C LYS A 204 -10.28 -16.05 -3.07
N ILE A 205 -9.85 -14.86 -2.71
CA ILE A 205 -8.44 -14.55 -2.46
C ILE A 205 -8.29 -13.85 -1.12
N TRP A 206 -7.09 -13.90 -0.57
CA TRP A 206 -6.68 -13.13 0.59
C TRP A 206 -6.15 -11.78 0.15
N ASN A 207 -6.74 -10.71 0.69
CA ASN A 207 -6.17 -9.37 0.66
C ASN A 207 -5.50 -9.13 2.01
N MET A 208 -4.18 -8.93 1.98
CA MET A 208 -3.35 -8.87 3.18
C MET A 208 -2.64 -7.53 3.25
N GLN A 209 -2.65 -6.94 4.44
CA GLN A 209 -1.95 -5.72 4.77
C GLN A 209 -0.83 -6.03 5.77
N TYR A 210 0.40 -5.75 5.36
CA TYR A 210 1.58 -5.83 6.21
C TYR A 210 2.07 -4.45 6.57
N PHE A 211 2.70 -4.30 7.72
CA PHE A 211 3.61 -3.18 7.97
C PHE A 211 5.04 -3.67 7.90
N ILE A 212 5.84 -2.98 7.09
CA ILE A 212 7.26 -3.27 6.89
C ILE A 212 8.06 -2.03 7.28
N TYR A 213 9.08 -2.24 8.11
CA TYR A 213 9.87 -1.15 8.66
C TYR A 213 11.34 -1.26 8.27
N PHE A 214 11.88 -0.16 7.76
CA PHE A 214 13.29 -0.02 7.41
C PHE A 214 13.94 1.14 8.17
N ASP A 215 15.23 1.00 8.42
CA ASP A 215 16.05 2.03 9.05
C ASP A 215 16.36 3.12 8.01
N LEU A 216 15.81 4.32 8.23
CA LEU A 216 15.88 5.43 7.28
C LEU A 216 17.31 5.97 7.14
N ALA A 217 18.14 5.86 8.18
CA ALA A 217 19.52 6.34 8.16
C ALA A 217 20.40 5.59 7.15
N LYS A 218 19.93 4.44 6.65
CA LYS A 218 20.61 3.61 5.64
C LYS A 218 20.18 3.91 4.21
N LEU A 219 19.28 4.89 4.01
CA LEU A 219 18.68 5.22 2.72
C LEU A 219 19.02 6.66 2.32
N ASP A 220 19.24 6.86 1.02
CA ASP A 220 19.34 8.19 0.43
C ASP A 220 17.94 8.67 -0.01
N LEU A 221 17.34 9.56 0.78
CA LEU A 221 15.96 10.02 0.56
C LEU A 221 15.78 10.86 -0.71
N THR A 222 16.88 11.26 -1.37
CA THR A 222 16.86 12.03 -2.62
C THR A 222 16.79 11.15 -3.86
N LYS A 223 16.93 9.83 -3.71
CA LYS A 223 16.95 8.87 -4.81
C LYS A 223 15.75 7.93 -4.77
N SER A 224 15.30 7.51 -5.95
CA SER A 224 14.33 6.43 -6.06
C SER A 224 14.86 5.14 -5.41
N MET A 225 13.94 4.40 -4.79
CA MET A 225 14.17 3.11 -4.16
C MET A 225 13.20 2.10 -4.76
N ILE A 226 13.64 0.85 -4.91
CA ILE A 226 12.74 -0.23 -5.31
C ILE A 226 12.53 -1.15 -4.12
N LEU A 227 11.30 -1.17 -3.59
CA LEU A 227 10.87 -2.21 -2.68
C LEU A 227 10.50 -3.43 -3.52
N THR A 228 11.18 -4.55 -3.26
CA THR A 228 10.82 -5.85 -3.82
C THR A 228 10.17 -6.69 -2.74
N ILE A 229 9.03 -7.29 -3.08
CA ILE A 229 8.30 -8.22 -2.23
C ILE A 229 8.09 -9.51 -3.00
N SER A 230 8.39 -10.65 -2.37
CA SER A 230 8.08 -11.94 -2.97
C SER A 230 7.49 -12.92 -1.97
N ASP A 231 6.52 -13.68 -2.45
CA ASP A 231 5.90 -14.79 -1.74
C ASP A 231 5.72 -16.00 -2.68
N GLN A 232 5.15 -17.07 -2.14
CA GLN A 232 4.96 -18.33 -2.84
C GLN A 232 3.67 -18.40 -3.69
N ALA A 233 2.86 -17.35 -3.71
CA ALA A 233 1.56 -17.34 -4.35
C ALA A 233 1.53 -16.45 -5.59
N GLY A 234 1.87 -15.18 -5.41
CA GLY A 234 1.82 -14.15 -6.45
C GLY A 234 3.18 -13.75 -7.00
N GLY A 235 4.27 -14.44 -6.60
CA GLY A 235 5.60 -14.22 -7.15
C GLY A 235 6.23 -12.90 -6.68
N VAL A 236 6.92 -12.19 -7.57
CA VAL A 236 7.68 -10.97 -7.25
C VAL A 236 6.86 -9.72 -7.60
N ARG A 237 6.70 -8.81 -6.64
CA ARG A 237 6.11 -7.47 -6.81
C ARG A 237 7.20 -6.42 -6.60
N GLU A 238 7.13 -5.33 -7.35
CA GLU A 238 8.08 -4.24 -7.23
C GLU A 238 7.39 -2.88 -7.16
N PHE A 239 7.77 -2.09 -6.16
CA PHE A 239 7.21 -0.77 -5.92
C PHE A 239 8.33 0.25 -5.97
N GLU A 240 8.20 1.24 -6.85
CA GLU A 240 9.15 2.34 -6.94
C GLU A 240 8.75 3.47 -6.01
N ILE A 241 9.55 3.68 -4.97
CA ILE A 241 9.34 4.70 -3.95
C ILE A 241 10.24 5.88 -4.29
N ASN A 242 9.64 7.05 -4.49
CA ASN A 242 10.34 8.31 -4.57
C ASN A 242 9.74 9.29 -3.56
N LEU A 243 10.42 9.43 -2.42
CA LEU A 243 9.97 10.29 -1.32
C LEU A 243 9.98 11.77 -1.69
N GLY A 244 10.83 12.19 -2.62
CA GLY A 244 10.90 13.58 -3.08
C GLY A 244 9.70 14.02 -3.92
N THR A 245 8.94 13.07 -4.47
CA THR A 245 7.76 13.36 -5.32
C THR A 245 6.43 13.00 -4.68
N MET A 246 6.43 12.41 -3.48
CA MET A 246 5.22 12.11 -2.71
C MET A 246 4.76 13.39 -1.99
N ASN A 247 3.48 13.75 -2.14
CA ASN A 247 2.90 15.03 -1.65
C ASN A 247 1.83 14.82 -0.58
#